data_AF-A0A8D9M2T2-F1
#
_entry.id   AF-A0A8D9M2T2-F1
#
_cell.length_a   1.000
_cell.length_b   1.000
_cell.length_c   1.000
_cell.angle_alpha   90.00
_cell.angle_beta   90.00
_cell.angle_gamma   90.00
#
_symmetry.space_group_name_H-M   'P 1'
#
loop_
_entity.id
_entity.type
_entity.pdbx_description
1 polymer ?
#
loop_
_entity_poly.entity_id
_entity_poly.type
_entity_poly.pdbx_seq_one_letter_code
_entity_poly.pdbx_strand_id
1 'polypeptide(L)'
;MAWLSVRDRMSTMGSVVKWSTGNNDMCVLCHNAPKSRNHLFFECDISAQVWEFIAKGLLRQSFTVVWYEIIPIISDKTREKKNLLCTKYAFQAVLYAL
;
A
#
# COMPACT_ATOMS: atom_id res chain seq x y z
N MET A 1 -20.65 1.21 3.04
CA MET A 1 -19.87 2.38 2.57
C MET A 1 -18.55 1.95 1.91
N ALA A 2 -18.60 1.02 0.93
CA ALA A 2 -17.41 0.52 0.21
C ALA A 2 -17.52 0.77 -1.31
N TRP A 3 -18.60 1.44 -1.74
CA TRP A 3 -18.90 1.71 -3.14
C TRP A 3 -18.38 3.08 -3.61
N LEU A 4 -18.03 3.96 -2.67
CA LEU A 4 -17.42 5.27 -2.96
C LEU A 4 -15.89 5.19 -3.14
N SER A 5 -15.24 4.14 -2.66
CA SER A 5 -13.80 3.93 -2.81
C SER A 5 -13.40 3.31 -4.15
N VAL A 6 -14.34 2.66 -4.85
CA VAL A 6 -14.11 2.05 -6.18
C VAL A 6 -14.25 3.08 -7.31
N ARG A 7 -14.87 4.24 -7.03
CA ARG A 7 -15.21 5.23 -8.06
C ARG A 7 -14.47 6.53 -7.79
N ASP A 8 -13.16 6.54 -8.02
CA ASP A 8 -12.36 7.70 -8.49
C ASP A 8 -12.72 9.10 -7.94
N ARG A 9 -13.14 9.17 -6.67
CA ARG A 9 -13.54 10.40 -5.97
C ARG A 9 -13.03 10.43 -4.54
N MET A 10 -11.91 9.74 -4.27
CA MET A 10 -11.06 10.20 -3.18
C MET A 10 -10.42 11.51 -3.64
N SER A 11 -11.02 12.63 -3.21
CA SER A 11 -10.49 13.99 -3.32
C SER A 11 -9.11 14.18 -2.65
N THR A 12 -8.49 13.11 -2.16
CA THR A 12 -7.09 13.02 -1.70
C THR A 12 -6.13 12.45 -2.76
N MET A 13 -6.61 11.73 -3.78
CA MET A 13 -5.75 11.11 -4.79
C MET A 13 -5.27 12.11 -5.87
N GLY A 14 -6.02 13.19 -6.09
CA GLY A 14 -5.55 14.35 -6.85
C GLY A 14 -4.44 15.14 -6.13
N SER A 15 -4.28 14.94 -4.83
CA SER A 15 -3.23 15.58 -4.03
C SER A 15 -1.94 14.76 -4.02
N VAL A 16 -2.01 13.42 -4.02
CA VAL A 16 -0.80 12.57 -4.09
C VAL A 16 -0.10 12.69 -5.45
N VAL A 17 -0.86 12.86 -6.55
CA VAL A 17 -0.29 13.17 -7.88
C VAL A 17 0.21 14.63 -7.96
N LYS A 18 -0.35 15.54 -7.15
CA LYS A 18 0.17 16.92 -7.02
C LYS A 18 1.41 17.05 -6.13
N TRP A 19 1.80 16.00 -5.40
CA TRP A 19 3.04 15.99 -4.59
C TRP A 19 4.30 15.66 -5.41
N SER A 20 4.20 15.51 -6.73
CA SER A 20 5.34 15.18 -7.62
C SER A 20 5.84 16.36 -8.46
N THR A 21 5.48 17.60 -8.15
CA THR A 21 5.95 18.79 -8.91
C THR A 21 7.12 19.52 -8.21
N GLY A 22 7.91 18.84 -7.37
CA GLY A 22 8.99 19.49 -6.64
C GLY A 22 10.16 18.56 -6.29
N ASN A 23 11.10 18.45 -7.23
CA ASN A 23 12.56 18.53 -7.00
C ASN A 23 13.24 17.67 -5.93
N ASN A 24 12.73 16.49 -5.57
CA ASN A 24 13.57 15.51 -4.89
C ASN A 24 13.25 14.11 -5.40
N ASP A 25 14.11 13.61 -6.29
CA ASP A 25 13.95 12.28 -6.88
C ASP A 25 14.17 11.16 -5.86
N MET A 26 14.58 11.47 -4.63
CA MET A 26 14.89 10.49 -3.57
C MET A 26 13.71 10.26 -2.62
N CYS A 27 13.57 9.03 -2.14
CA CYS A 27 12.58 8.63 -1.14
C CYS A 27 12.77 9.40 0.18
N VAL A 28 11.70 10.02 0.69
CA VAL A 28 11.72 10.82 1.93
C VAL A 28 11.95 9.98 3.19
N LEU A 29 11.69 8.67 3.11
CA LEU A 29 11.85 7.75 4.24
C LEU A 29 13.29 7.23 4.31
N CYS A 30 13.76 6.54 3.27
CA CYS A 30 15.07 5.89 3.28
C CYS A 30 16.21 6.74 2.69
N HIS A 31 15.91 7.80 1.92
CA HIS A 31 16.89 8.61 1.20
C HIS A 31 17.89 7.84 0.31
N ASN A 32 17.62 6.57 0.01
CA ASN A 32 18.55 5.66 -0.67
C ASN A 32 18.10 5.23 -2.07
N ALA A 33 16.84 5.43 -2.41
CA ALA A 33 16.25 5.00 -3.68
C ALA A 33 15.29 6.06 -4.22
N PRO A 34 15.00 6.03 -5.53
CA PRO A 34 14.12 7.03 -6.11
C PRO A 34 12.70 6.95 -5.55
N LYS A 35 12.07 8.11 -5.36
CA LYS A 35 10.70 8.24 -4.86
C LYS A 35 9.72 7.73 -5.93
N SER A 36 9.47 6.43 -5.92
CA SER A 36 8.34 5.81 -6.60
C SER A 36 7.20 5.61 -5.61
N ARG A 37 5.94 5.67 -6.08
CA ARG A 37 4.77 5.30 -5.28
C ARG A 37 4.93 3.91 -4.66
N ASN A 38 5.35 2.93 -5.46
CA ASN A 38 5.50 1.55 -4.99
C ASN A 38 6.57 1.45 -3.90
N HIS A 39 7.67 2.19 -4.09
CA HIS A 39 8.75 2.28 -3.11
C HIS A 39 8.32 2.98 -1.84
N LEU A 40 7.66 4.14 -1.89
CA LEU A 40 7.25 4.88 -0.71
C LEU A 40 6.29 4.08 0.20
N PHE A 41 5.39 3.28 -0.39
CA PHE A 41 4.34 2.59 0.36
C PHE A 41 4.71 1.17 0.81
N PHE A 42 5.48 0.41 0.02
CA PHE A 42 5.72 -1.01 0.32
C PHE A 42 7.16 -1.48 0.11
N GLU A 43 7.91 -0.93 -0.84
CA GLU A 43 9.26 -1.42 -1.17
C GLU A 43 10.39 -0.64 -0.48
N CYS A 44 10.09 0.44 0.24
CA CYS A 44 11.07 1.17 1.05
C CYS A 44 11.29 0.43 2.38
N ASP A 45 12.53 0.31 2.82
CA ASP A 45 12.91 -0.43 4.04
C ASP A 45 12.08 -0.07 5.28
N ILE A 46 11.77 1.22 5.46
CA ILE A 46 10.94 1.71 6.57
C ILE A 46 9.46 1.30 6.36
N SER A 47 8.89 1.58 5.19
CA SER A 47 7.51 1.23 4.86
C SER A 47 7.25 -0.28 4.87
N ALA A 48 8.23 -1.06 4.40
CA ALA A 48 8.20 -2.50 4.32
C ALA A 48 8.10 -3.12 5.72
N GLN A 49 8.82 -2.57 6.70
CA GLN A 49 8.72 -3.00 8.10
C GLN A 49 7.33 -2.76 8.70
N VAL A 50 6.73 -1.59 8.42
CA VAL A 50 5.36 -1.29 8.88
C VAL A 50 4.36 -2.23 8.23
N TRP A 51 4.47 -2.45 6.92
CA TRP A 51 3.63 -3.40 6.20
C TRP A 51 3.82 -4.82 6.69
N GLU A 52 5.06 -5.25 6.93
CA GLU A 52 5.38 -6.57 7.46
C GLU A 52 4.74 -6.80 8.82
N PHE A 53 4.88 -5.84 9.74
CA PHE A 53 4.29 -5.94 11.07
C PHE A 53 2.77 -6.14 11.04
N ILE A 54 2.07 -5.43 10.15
CA ILE A 54 0.60 -5.46 10.06
C ILE A 54 0.11 -6.67 9.24
N ALA A 55 0.76 -6.97 8.11
CA ALA A 55 0.23 -7.89 7.10
C ALA A 55 0.87 -9.28 7.12
N LYS A 56 2.09 -9.47 7.66
CA LYS A 56 2.75 -10.79 7.66
C LYS A 56 1.93 -11.85 8.41
N GLY A 57 1.27 -11.48 9.51
CA GLY A 57 0.38 -12.38 10.24
C GLY A 57 -0.88 -12.79 9.46
N LEU A 58 -1.38 -11.90 8.59
CA LEU A 58 -2.57 -12.10 7.77
C LEU A 58 -2.28 -12.85 6.46
N LEU A 59 -1.16 -12.49 5.81
CA LEU A 59 -0.75 -13.04 4.51
C LEU A 59 0.06 -14.33 4.63
N ARG A 60 0.79 -14.51 5.74
CA ARG A 60 1.63 -15.67 6.04
C ARG A 60 2.57 -16.01 4.88
N GLN A 61 2.37 -17.15 4.24
CA GLN A 61 3.20 -17.63 3.11
C GLN A 61 3.00 -16.80 1.83
N SER A 62 1.93 -16.02 1.73
CA SER A 62 1.69 -15.11 0.60
C SER A 62 2.10 -13.67 0.91
N PHE A 63 2.95 -13.44 1.92
CA PHE A 63 3.42 -12.08 2.20
C PHE A 63 4.35 -11.61 1.08
N THR A 64 4.13 -10.38 0.62
CA THR A 64 4.96 -9.72 -0.39
C THR A 64 4.95 -8.20 -0.16
N VAL A 65 6.06 -7.57 -0.52
CA VAL A 65 6.25 -6.11 -0.51
C VAL A 65 6.12 -5.52 -1.91
N VAL A 66 6.01 -6.36 -2.95
CA VAL A 66 5.94 -5.92 -4.34
C VAL A 66 4.52 -5.49 -4.66
N TRP A 67 4.33 -4.22 -5.05
CA TRP A 67 3.01 -3.64 -5.30
C TRP A 67 2.14 -4.51 -6.23
N TYR A 68 2.72 -4.99 -7.33
CA TYR A 68 2.01 -5.77 -8.35
C TYR A 68 1.53 -7.13 -7.85
N GLU A 69 2.18 -7.72 -6.85
CA GLU A 69 1.78 -8.99 -6.24
C GLU A 69 0.75 -8.79 -5.13
N ILE A 70 0.73 -7.62 -4.48
CA ILE A 70 -0.24 -7.31 -3.43
C ILE A 70 -1.67 -7.23 -4.00
N ILE A 71 -1.87 -6.62 -5.17
CA ILE A 71 -3.18 -6.44 -5.81
C ILE A 71 -3.92 -7.77 -6.08
N PRO A 72 -3.31 -8.79 -6.70
CA PRO A 72 -3.99 -10.07 -6.91
C PRO A 72 -4.32 -10.77 -5.59
N ILE A 73 -3.45 -10.68 -4.58
CA ILE A 73 -3.67 -11.31 -3.26
C ILE A 73 -4.88 -10.68 -2.54
N ILE A 74 -5.03 -9.36 -2.61
CA ILE A 74 -6.16 -8.63 -2.02
C ILE A 74 -7.47 -8.84 -2.83
N SER A 75 -7.35 -9.22 -4.10
CA SER A 75 -8.48 -9.46 -5.00
C SER A 75 -8.93 -10.92 -5.03
N ASP A 76 -8.13 -11.83 -4.48
CA ASP A 76 -8.40 -13.26 -4.45
C ASP A 76 -9.61 -13.60 -3.59
N LYS A 77 -10.71 -13.98 -4.26
CA LYS A 77 -11.98 -14.36 -3.62
C LYS A 77 -11.98 -15.78 -3.06
N THR A 78 -10.96 -16.58 -3.35
CA THR A 78 -10.84 -17.96 -2.84
C THR A 78 -10.40 -17.99 -1.37
N ARG A 79 -9.86 -16.86 -0.86
CA ARG A 79 -9.45 -16.69 0.53
C ARG A 79 -10.63 -16.57 1.48
N GLU A 80 -10.40 -17.00 2.72
CA GLU A 80 -11.30 -16.79 3.86
C GLU A 80 -11.78 -15.32 3.95
N LYS A 81 -13.10 -15.11 3.95
CA LYS A 81 -13.72 -13.76 3.88
C LYS A 81 -13.18 -12.81 4.96
N LYS A 82 -12.97 -13.31 6.18
CA LYS A 82 -12.42 -12.53 7.30
C LYS A 82 -10.99 -12.06 7.00
N ASN A 83 -10.12 -12.98 6.56
CA ASN A 83 -8.74 -12.65 6.20
C ASN A 83 -8.68 -11.68 5.02
N LEU A 84 -9.55 -11.85 4.02
CA LEU A 84 -9.64 -10.95 2.88
C LEU A 84 -10.01 -9.52 3.31
N LEU A 85 -11.00 -9.38 4.18
CA LEU A 85 -11.40 -8.09 4.74
C LEU A 85 -10.27 -7.47 5.56
N CYS A 86 -9.68 -8.23 6.49
CA CYS A 86 -8.55 -7.76 7.31
C CYS A 86 -7.37 -7.31 6.43
N THR A 87 -7.04 -8.04 5.38
CA THR A 87 -5.94 -7.68 4.45
C THR A 87 -6.26 -6.38 3.70
N LYS A 88 -7.52 -6.19 3.26
CA LYS A 88 -7.97 -4.94 2.63
C LYS A 88 -7.85 -3.75 3.58
N TYR A 89 -8.29 -3.92 4.83
CA TYR A 89 -8.18 -2.88 5.84
C TYR A 89 -6.73 -2.59 6.21
N ALA A 90 -5.88 -3.61 6.34
CA ALA A 90 -4.45 -3.46 6.59
C ALA A 90 -3.78 -2.67 5.47
N PHE A 91 -4.02 -3.04 4.21
CA PHE A 91 -3.51 -2.32 3.05
C PHE A 91 -3.93 -0.85 3.06
N GLN A 92 -5.21 -0.59 3.31
CA GLN A 92 -5.73 0.76 3.36
C GLN A 92 -5.18 1.56 4.55
N ALA A 93 -4.99 0.94 5.72
CA ALA A 93 -4.39 1.58 6.88
C ALA A 93 -2.93 2.00 6.62
N VAL A 94 -2.14 1.14 5.97
CA VAL A 94 -0.75 1.47 5.60
C VAL A 94 -0.69 2.60 4.57
N LEU A 95 -1.58 2.60 3.58
CA LEU A 95 -1.69 3.70 2.62
C LEU A 95 -2.12 5.05 3.25
N TYR A 96 -2.82 5.03 4.39
CA TYR A 96 -3.20 6.26 5.10
C TYR A 96 -2.14 6.73 6.09
N ALA A 97 -1.30 5.82 6.60
CA ALA A 97 -0.30 6.12 7.61
C ALA A 97 1.02 6.66 7.03
N LEU A 98 1.30 6.33 5.76
CA LEU A 98 2.47 6.77 4.99
C LEU A 98 2.11 7.90 4.03
#